data_AF-A0A8J7IZV0-F1
#
_entry.id   AF-A0A8J7IZV0-F1
#
_cell.length_a   1.000
_cell.length_b   1.000
_cell.length_c   1.000
_cell.angle_alpha   90.00
_cell.angle_beta   90.00
_cell.angle_gamma   90.00
#
_symmetry.space_group_name_H-M   'P 1'
#
loop_
_entity.id
_entity.type
_entity.pdbx_description
1 polymer ?
#
loop_
_entity_poly.entity_id
_entity_poly.type
_entity_poly.pdbx_seq_one_letter_code
_entity_poly.pdbx_strand_id
1 'polypeptide(L)'
;MALSPEQVGSLSPVALAYIGDAVYELFVRGVFLLPPKRIQAFHQQVVNQVRAERQAHQVQQLLPRLTDPERDLLRRGRNASSRGPRRVDSQVYQQATGFEALVGYLYLTNPDRLVELLSTLEFDGPNLTSHD
;
A
#
# COMPACT_ATOMS: atom_id res chain seq x y z
N MET A 1 -5.52 9.31 -19.98
CA MET A 1 -4.38 10.15 -20.43
C MET A 1 -3.17 9.72 -19.61
N ALA A 2 -2.10 9.25 -20.26
CA ALA A 2 -0.89 8.82 -19.56
C ALA A 2 -0.06 10.04 -19.17
N LEU A 3 0.50 10.06 -17.96
CA LEU A 3 1.41 11.11 -17.50
C LEU A 3 2.80 10.90 -18.13
N SER A 4 3.47 11.99 -18.51
CA SER A 4 4.87 11.92 -18.93
C SER A 4 5.81 11.67 -17.73
N PRO A 5 7.02 11.15 -17.94
CA PRO A 5 8.00 10.97 -16.86
C PRO A 5 8.29 12.27 -16.08
N GLU A 6 8.32 13.42 -16.75
CA GLU A 6 8.51 14.72 -16.11
C GLU A 6 7.32 15.10 -15.22
N GLN A 7 6.09 14.84 -15.69
CA GLN A 7 4.88 15.07 -14.90
C GLN A 7 4.88 14.19 -13.65
N VAL A 8 5.23 12.91 -13.77
CA VAL A 8 5.33 12.00 -12.61
C VAL A 8 6.42 12.46 -11.64
N GLY A 9 7.58 12.89 -12.14
CA GLY A 9 8.67 13.43 -11.31
C GLY A 9 8.30 14.71 -10.55
N SER A 10 7.29 15.46 -11.02
CA SER A 10 6.81 16.68 -10.38
C SER A 10 5.75 16.45 -9.30
N LEU A 11 5.21 15.23 -9.19
CA LEU A 11 4.17 14.91 -8.21
C LEU A 11 4.69 14.98 -6.77
N SER A 12 3.89 15.55 -5.89
CA SER A 12 4.18 15.54 -4.46
C SER A 12 4.03 14.12 -3.88
N PRO A 13 4.72 13.78 -2.78
CA PRO A 13 4.54 12.47 -2.14
C PRO A 13 3.10 12.21 -1.69
N VAL A 14 2.35 13.26 -1.32
CA VAL A 14 0.94 13.15 -0.96
C VAL A 14 0.07 12.81 -2.18
N ALA A 15 0.35 13.41 -3.35
CA ALA A 15 -0.36 13.07 -4.59
C ALA A 15 -0.05 11.64 -5.04
N LEU A 16 1.18 11.18 -4.86
CA LEU A 16 1.56 9.79 -5.10
C LEU A 16 0.86 8.84 -4.13
N ALA A 17 0.78 9.18 -2.85
CA ALA A 17 0.05 8.39 -1.86
C ALA A 17 -1.45 8.29 -2.20
N TYR A 18 -2.07 9.38 -2.64
CA TYR A 18 -3.48 9.40 -3.04
C TYR A 18 -3.82 8.38 -4.13
N ILE A 19 -3.01 8.29 -5.19
CA ILE A 19 -3.23 7.28 -6.24
C ILE A 19 -2.79 5.88 -5.78
N GLY A 20 -1.73 5.81 -4.97
CA GLY A 20 -1.18 4.56 -4.46
C GLY A 20 -2.13 3.81 -3.53
N ASP A 21 -2.89 4.52 -2.69
CA ASP A 21 -3.96 3.94 -1.86
C ASP A 21 -4.99 3.20 -2.73
N ALA A 22 -5.49 3.84 -3.80
CA ALA A 22 -6.46 3.22 -4.70
C ALA A 22 -5.89 1.99 -5.43
N VAL A 23 -4.62 2.05 -5.85
CA VAL A 23 -3.92 0.94 -6.51
C VAL A 23 -3.73 -0.23 -5.54
N TYR A 24 -3.32 0.05 -4.30
CA TYR A 24 -3.13 -0.98 -3.29
C TYR A 24 -4.45 -1.64 -2.88
N GLU A 25 -5.51 -0.86 -2.66
CA GLU A 25 -6.87 -1.36 -2.43
C GLU A 25 -7.32 -2.30 -3.55
N LEU A 26 -7.10 -1.92 -4.82
CA LEU A 26 -7.44 -2.78 -5.97
C LEU A 26 -6.63 -4.07 -5.97
N PHE A 27 -5.32 -4.00 -5.70
CA PHE A 27 -4.46 -5.19 -5.61
C PHE A 27 -4.96 -6.16 -4.53
N VAL A 28 -5.23 -5.66 -3.32
CA VAL A 28 -5.73 -6.47 -2.21
C VAL A 28 -7.10 -7.08 -2.51
N ARG A 29 -8.01 -6.33 -3.15
CA ARG A 29 -9.28 -6.88 -3.64
C ARG A 29 -9.07 -8.03 -4.62
N GLY A 30 -8.07 -7.92 -5.50
CA GLY A 30 -7.68 -8.99 -6.43
C GLY A 30 -7.20 -10.25 -5.70
N VAL A 31 -6.38 -10.10 -4.66
CA VAL A 31 -5.88 -11.23 -3.84
C VAL A 31 -7.02 -12.02 -3.21
N PHE A 32 -8.08 -11.37 -2.74
CA PHE A 32 -9.20 -12.03 -2.06
C PHE A 32 -10.42 -12.28 -2.93
N LEU A 33 -10.37 -11.96 -4.22
CA LEU A 33 -11.52 -12.01 -5.13
C LEU A 33 -12.11 -13.42 -5.26
N LEU A 34 -11.26 -14.43 -5.10
CA LEU A 34 -11.64 -15.83 -5.17
C LEU A 34 -11.36 -16.57 -3.85
N PRO A 35 -12.14 -17.60 -3.51
CA PRO A 35 -13.41 -17.99 -4.15
C PRO A 35 -14.53 -16.97 -3.89
N PRO A 36 -15.71 -17.08 -4.55
CA PRO A 36 -16.87 -16.22 -4.28
C PRO A 36 -17.28 -16.23 -2.81
N LYS A 37 -17.60 -15.05 -2.25
CA LYS A 37 -18.00 -14.85 -0.85
C LYS A 37 -19.11 -13.80 -0.76
N ARG A 38 -19.68 -13.64 0.44
CA ARG A 38 -20.59 -12.51 0.74
C ARG A 38 -19.81 -11.19 0.75
N ILE A 39 -20.46 -10.10 0.34
CA ILE A 39 -19.82 -8.77 0.27
C ILE A 39 -19.16 -8.32 1.58
N GLN A 40 -19.77 -8.65 2.71
CA GLN A 40 -19.22 -8.34 4.04
C GLN A 40 -17.90 -9.07 4.30
N ALA A 41 -17.75 -10.31 3.83
CA ALA A 41 -16.51 -11.07 3.97
C ALA A 41 -15.39 -10.48 3.12
N PHE A 42 -15.68 -10.06 1.88
CA PHE A 42 -14.71 -9.34 1.05
C PHE A 42 -14.26 -8.05 1.74
N HIS A 43 -15.21 -7.23 2.20
CA HIS A 43 -14.90 -5.97 2.88
C HIS A 43 -14.02 -6.19 4.11
N GLN A 44 -14.36 -7.14 4.98
CA GLN A 44 -13.58 -7.41 6.20
C GLN A 44 -12.15 -7.85 5.89
N GLN A 45 -11.95 -8.73 4.89
CA GLN A 45 -10.63 -9.19 4.50
C GLN A 45 -9.79 -8.03 3.95
N VAL A 46 -10.37 -7.21 3.07
CA VAL A 46 -9.68 -6.07 2.47
C VAL A 46 -9.32 -5.03 3.53
N VAL A 47 -10.27 -4.60 4.37
CA VAL A 47 -10.04 -3.60 5.44
C VAL A 47 -8.93 -4.03 6.40
N ASN A 48 -8.87 -5.33 6.75
CA ASN A 48 -7.81 -5.84 7.61
C ASN A 48 -6.42 -5.73 6.99
N GLN A 49 -6.32 -5.73 5.66
CA GLN A 49 -5.06 -5.62 4.93
C GLN A 49 -4.68 -4.18 4.56
N VAL A 50 -5.66 -3.29 4.37
CA VAL A 50 -5.39 -1.90 3.95
C VAL A 50 -5.30 -0.88 5.08
N ARG A 51 -5.56 -1.28 6.33
CA ARG A 51 -5.34 -0.43 7.50
C ARG A 51 -3.86 -0.04 7.68
N ALA A 52 -3.63 1.15 8.24
CA ALA A 52 -2.31 1.74 8.38
C ALA A 52 -1.31 0.84 9.15
N GLU A 53 -1.76 0.13 10.19
CA GLU A 53 -0.93 -0.79 10.97
C GLU A 53 -0.41 -1.94 10.09
N ARG A 54 -1.25 -2.45 9.18
CA ARG A 54 -0.87 -3.54 8.29
C ARG A 54 0.07 -3.05 7.20
N GLN A 55 -0.21 -1.89 6.62
CA GLN A 55 0.70 -1.26 5.66
C GLN A 55 2.08 -0.99 6.28
N ALA A 56 2.12 -0.47 7.51
CA ALA A 56 3.36 -0.25 8.25
C ALA A 56 4.16 -1.55 8.46
N HIS A 57 3.49 -2.66 8.75
CA HIS A 57 4.12 -3.98 8.81
C HIS A 57 4.67 -4.43 7.45
N GLN A 58 3.91 -4.22 6.37
CA GLN A 58 4.33 -4.58 5.01
C GLN A 58 5.54 -3.77 4.54
N VAL A 59 5.68 -2.50 4.95
CA VAL A 59 6.90 -1.73 4.73
C VAL A 59 8.12 -2.48 5.26
N GLN A 60 8.04 -3.07 6.46
CA GLN A 60 9.17 -3.82 7.03
C GLN A 60 9.54 -5.05 6.19
N GLN A 61 8.56 -5.72 5.58
CA GLN A 61 8.79 -6.85 4.67
C GLN A 61 9.47 -6.41 3.37
N LEU A 62 9.11 -5.23 2.84
CA LEU A 62 9.65 -4.71 1.60
C LEU A 62 11.03 -4.11 1.76
N LEU A 63 11.37 -3.50 2.91
CA LEU A 63 12.62 -2.78 3.13
C LEU A 63 13.88 -3.51 2.62
N PRO A 64 14.10 -4.82 2.87
CA PRO A 64 15.26 -5.54 2.36
C PRO A 64 15.33 -5.64 0.82
N ARG A 65 14.19 -5.54 0.14
CA ARG A 65 14.03 -5.70 -1.31
C ARG A 65 14.09 -4.37 -2.06
N LEU A 66 13.97 -3.25 -1.36
CA LEU A 66 13.96 -1.92 -1.97
C LEU A 66 15.37 -1.46 -2.35
N THR A 67 15.47 -0.87 -3.54
CA THR A 67 16.61 -0.08 -3.99
C THR A 67 16.70 1.24 -3.24
N ASP A 68 17.85 1.92 -3.30
CA ASP A 68 18.03 3.21 -2.61
C ASP A 68 17.03 4.29 -3.06
N PRO A 69 16.72 4.46 -4.37
CA PRO A 69 15.70 5.41 -4.81
C PRO A 69 14.30 5.09 -4.26
N GLU A 70 13.92 3.80 -4.18
CA GLU A 70 12.64 3.37 -3.63
C GLU A 70 12.56 3.64 -2.11
N ARG A 71 13.66 3.42 -1.37
CA ARG A 71 13.76 3.75 0.05
C ARG A 71 13.65 5.26 0.29
N ASP A 72 14.29 6.07 -0.57
CA ASP A 72 14.18 7.52 -0.48
C ASP A 72 12.75 8.00 -0.71
N LEU A 73 12.05 7.45 -1.70
CA LEU A 73 10.67 7.78 -1.97
C LEU A 73 9.77 7.43 -0.76
N LEU A 74 9.95 6.25 -0.18
CA LEU A 74 9.22 5.83 1.01
C LEU A 74 9.47 6.78 2.19
N ARG A 75 10.73 7.21 2.39
CA ARG A 75 11.11 8.22 3.39
C ARG A 75 10.46 9.57 3.12
N ARG A 76 10.41 10.03 1.86
CA ARG A 76 9.77 11.30 1.46
C ARG A 76 8.26 11.26 1.70
N GLY A 77 7.58 10.17 1.37
CA GLY A 77 6.16 9.98 1.67
C GLY A 77 5.88 10.02 3.16
N ARG A 78 6.69 9.31 3.97
CA ARG A 78 6.59 9.33 5.43
C ARG A 78 6.71 10.74 6.02
N ASN A 79 7.64 11.53 5.50
CA ASN A 79 7.89 12.89 5.99
C ASN A 79 6.85 13.91 5.50
N ALA A 80 6.16 13.65 4.39
CA ALA A 80 5.12 14.51 3.83
C ALA A 80 3.74 14.30 4.49
N SER A 81 3.59 13.20 5.24
CA SER A 81 2.36 12.88 5.96
C SER A 81 2.09 13.88 7.08
N SER A 82 0.85 14.39 7.13
CA SER A 82 0.36 15.25 8.21
C SER A 82 0.01 14.40 9.45
N ARG A 83 -0.30 15.04 10.59
CA ARG A 83 -0.77 14.30 11.77
C ARG A 83 -2.02 13.49 11.39
N GLY A 84 -1.89 12.17 11.40
CA GLY A 84 -3.00 11.23 11.20
C GLY A 84 -4.09 11.36 12.27
N PRO A 85 -5.18 10.57 12.15
CA PRO A 85 -6.27 10.58 13.12
C PRO A 85 -5.75 10.38 14.54
N ARG A 86 -6.31 11.10 15.51
CA ARG A 86 -5.84 11.11 16.92
C ARG A 86 -5.77 9.72 17.61
N ARG A 87 -6.38 8.70 17.00
CA ARG A 87 -6.46 7.32 17.49
C ARG A 87 -5.35 6.39 16.96
N VAL A 88 -4.68 6.76 15.86
CA VAL A 88 -3.62 5.96 15.25
C VAL A 88 -2.28 6.61 15.61
N ASP A 89 -1.28 5.80 15.95
CA ASP A 89 0.06 6.33 16.18
C ASP A 89 0.52 7.08 14.93
N SER A 90 0.94 8.33 15.11
CA SER A 90 1.48 9.16 14.04
C SER A 90 2.57 8.46 13.23
N GLN A 91 3.42 7.64 13.85
CA GLN A 91 4.46 6.91 13.15
C GLN A 91 3.89 5.84 12.22
N VAL A 92 2.84 5.13 12.64
CA VAL A 92 2.15 4.12 11.83
C VAL A 92 1.50 4.77 10.62
N TYR A 93 0.80 5.88 10.83
CA TYR A 93 0.16 6.61 9.75
C TYR A 93 1.18 7.15 8.74
N GLN A 94 2.29 7.70 9.22
CA GLN A 94 3.37 8.17 8.36
C GLN A 94 4.00 7.02 7.56
N GLN A 95 4.20 5.84 8.15
CA GLN A 95 4.72 4.67 7.43
C GLN A 95 3.77 4.22 6.32
N ALA A 96 2.46 4.18 6.59
CA ALA A 96 1.44 3.88 5.58
C ALA A 96 1.45 4.88 4.42
N THR A 97 1.50 6.19 4.71
CA THR A 97 1.63 7.20 3.64
C THR A 97 2.90 7.02 2.80
N GLY A 98 4.01 6.63 3.43
CA GLY A 98 5.25 6.30 2.72
C GLY A 98 5.11 5.09 1.78
N PHE A 99 4.39 4.06 2.22
CA PHE A 99 4.07 2.90 1.42
C PHE A 99 3.18 3.25 0.22
N GLU A 100 2.08 3.97 0.45
CA GLU A 100 1.16 4.42 -0.59
C GLU A 100 1.90 5.27 -1.63
N ALA A 101 2.79 6.18 -1.21
CA ALA A 101 3.60 6.97 -2.13
C ALA A 101 4.50 6.12 -3.03
N LEU A 102 5.12 5.06 -2.47
CA LEU A 102 5.92 4.11 -3.24
C LEU A 102 5.07 3.34 -4.25
N VAL A 103 3.90 2.84 -3.83
CA VAL A 103 2.94 2.14 -4.70
C VAL A 103 2.51 3.03 -5.86
N GLY A 104 2.11 4.27 -5.57
CA GLY A 104 1.65 5.21 -6.59
C GLY A 104 2.74 5.55 -7.61
N TYR A 105 3.98 5.74 -7.16
CA TYR A 105 5.10 5.99 -8.08
C TYR A 105 5.40 4.81 -8.98
N LEU A 106 5.48 3.59 -8.43
CA LEU A 106 5.76 2.40 -9.22
C LEU A 106 4.63 2.08 -10.19
N TYR A 107 3.37 2.29 -9.79
CA TYR A 107 2.23 2.16 -10.70
C TYR A 107 2.36 3.07 -11.94
N LEU A 108 2.87 4.30 -11.77
CA LEU A 108 3.00 5.27 -12.85
C LEU A 108 4.28 5.11 -13.69
N THR A 109 5.29 4.41 -13.18
CA THR A 109 6.64 4.39 -13.79
C THR A 109 7.15 3.00 -14.14
N ASN A 110 6.80 2.00 -13.33
CA ASN A 110 7.28 0.63 -13.47
C ASN A 110 6.27 -0.38 -12.86
N PRO A 111 5.17 -0.69 -13.57
CA PRO A 111 4.15 -1.62 -13.09
C PRO A 111 4.67 -3.03 -12.82
N ASP A 112 5.69 -3.49 -13.57
CA ASP A 112 6.28 -4.81 -13.35
C ASP A 112 6.99 -4.89 -12.00
N ARG A 113 7.77 -3.85 -11.66
CA ARG A 113 8.41 -3.73 -10.34
C ARG A 113 7.38 -3.60 -9.21
N LEU A 114 6.26 -2.92 -9.45
CA LEU A 114 5.16 -2.88 -8.49
C LEU A 114 4.63 -4.28 -8.20
N VAL A 115 4.31 -5.05 -9.25
CA VAL A 115 3.79 -6.41 -9.11
C VAL A 115 4.82 -7.32 -8.43
N GLU A 116 6.10 -7.21 -8.78
CA GLU A 116 7.19 -7.95 -8.13
C GLU A 116 7.20 -7.71 -6.62
N LEU A 117 7.19 -6.46 -6.18
CA LEU A 117 7.22 -6.12 -4.76
C LEU A 117 5.95 -6.57 -4.04
N LEU A 118 4.77 -6.25 -4.57
CA LEU A 118 3.50 -6.60 -3.93
C LEU A 118 3.26 -8.11 -3.84
N SER A 119 3.79 -8.89 -4.79
CA SER A 119 3.71 -10.36 -4.75
C SER A 119 4.56 -10.99 -3.64
N THR A 120 5.49 -10.25 -3.05
CA THR A 120 6.28 -10.72 -1.90
C THR A 120 5.60 -10.48 -0.55
N LEU A 121 4.49 -9.73 -0.54
CA LEU A 121 3.77 -9.42 0.68
C LEU A 121 2.99 -10.63 1.18
N GLU A 122 3.09 -10.86 2.48
CA GLU A 122 2.23 -11.82 3.16
C GLU A 122 0.89 -11.17 3.48
N PHE A 123 -0.21 -11.84 3.15
CA PHE A 123 -1.55 -11.44 3.49
C PHE A 123 -2.11 -12.40 4.53
N ASP A 124 -2.77 -11.86 5.56
CA ASP A 124 -3.43 -12.73 6.52
C ASP A 124 -4.62 -13.39 5.80
N GLY A 125 -4.56 -14.72 5.67
CA GLY A 125 -5.67 -15.50 5.16
C GLY A 125 -6.92 -15.34 6.04
N PRO A 126 -8.09 -15.82 5.60
CA PRO A 126 -9.22 -15.91 6.51
C PRO A 126 -8.77 -16.72 7.74
N ASN A 127 -8.93 -16.16 8.94
CA ASN A 127 -8.94 -16.95 10.16
C ASN A 127 -10.00 -18.03 9.95
N LEU A 128 -9.57 -19.25 9.65
CA LEU A 128 -10.37 -20.45 9.79
C LEU A 128 -10.50 -20.72 11.29
N THR A 129 -11.15 -19.81 12.03
CA THR A 129 -11.73 -20.18 13.31
C THR A 129 -12.92 -21.04 12.97
N SER A 130 -12.66 -22.34 12.95
CA SER A 130 -13.61 -23.41 13.20
C SER A 130 -14.64 -22.97 14.22
N HIS A 131 -15.89 -22.86 13.79
CA HIS A 131 -17.03 -23.21 14.62
C HIS A 131 -17.97 -24.00 13.72
N ASP A 132 -17.79 -25.33 13.81
CA ASP A 132 -18.91 -26.27 13.84
C ASP A 132 -19.96 -25.82 14.88
#